data_AF-A0AAD4WHZ1-F1
#
_entry.id   AF-A0AAD4WHZ1-F1
#
_cell.length_a   1.000
_cell.length_b   1.000
_cell.length_c   1.000
_cell.angle_alpha   90.00
_cell.angle_beta   90.00
_cell.angle_gamma   90.00
#
_symmetry.space_group_name_H-M   'P 1'
#
loop_
_entity.id
_entity.type
_entity.pdbx_description
1 polymer ?
#
loop_
_entity_poly.entity_id
_entity_poly.type
_entity_poly.pdbx_seq_one_letter_code
_entity_poly.pdbx_strand_id
1 'polypeptide(L)'
;MLPTDNCLPKDHKHAQKVLNGLGLGYEKIHACKNNCMLFYKEHETLDTCLICNESRFKMTSQNRTTKIPQKVMRYLPLKPRLQRLYMSTHTATDMRWHKKKRVDDDVMRHPADGEAWKEFDRTFPEFAADPRNVRLGLATEGFNPYGVLNQHHSTWPIFVFPYNLPPWK
;
A
#
# COMPACT_ATOMS: atom_id res chain seq x y z
N MET A 1 -15.07 31.70 -2.45
CA MET A 1 -15.59 31.02 -1.24
C MET A 1 -16.44 29.85 -1.69
N LEU A 2 -16.44 28.74 -0.95
CA LEU A 2 -17.31 27.60 -1.27
C LEU A 2 -18.78 27.97 -0.99
N PRO A 3 -19.75 27.41 -1.73
CA PRO A 3 -21.19 27.63 -1.48
C PRO A 3 -21.58 27.23 -0.06
N THR A 4 -22.59 27.88 0.52
CA THR A 4 -23.01 27.66 1.92
C THR A 4 -23.42 26.20 2.20
N ASP A 5 -23.98 25.50 1.21
CA ASP A 5 -24.42 24.09 1.32
C ASP A 5 -23.37 23.07 0.83
N ASN A 6 -22.09 23.41 0.87
CA ASN A 6 -21.05 22.48 0.45
C ASN A 6 -20.79 21.38 1.50
N CYS A 7 -20.66 20.13 1.06
CA CYS A 7 -20.31 18.98 1.91
C CYS A 7 -18.79 18.78 2.07
N LEU A 8 -17.96 19.78 1.76
CA LEU A 8 -16.52 19.63 1.81
C LEU A 8 -16.00 19.80 3.25
N PRO A 9 -14.91 19.11 3.62
CA PRO A 9 -14.26 19.33 4.89
C PRO A 9 -13.86 20.78 5.09
N LYS A 10 -14.12 21.32 6.28
CA LYS A 10 -13.80 22.71 6.66
C LYS A 10 -12.31 23.04 6.56
N ASP A 11 -11.46 22.03 6.80
CA ASP A 11 -10.01 22.15 6.72
C ASP A 11 -9.36 20.80 6.40
N HIS A 12 -8.04 20.82 6.16
CA HIS A 12 -7.25 19.64 5.84
C HIS A 12 -7.21 18.61 6.98
N LYS A 13 -7.28 19.03 8.26
CA LYS A 13 -7.31 18.10 9.40
C LYS A 13 -8.62 17.34 9.43
N HIS A 14 -9.74 18.01 9.16
CA HIS A 14 -11.05 17.40 9.05
C HIS A 14 -11.09 16.43 7.87
N ALA A 15 -10.53 16.82 6.71
CA ALA A 15 -10.42 15.93 5.56
C ALA A 15 -9.61 14.66 5.90
N GLN A 16 -8.44 14.82 6.54
CA GLN A 16 -7.63 13.69 7.00
C GLN A 16 -8.37 12.82 8.01
N LYS A 17 -9.13 13.40 8.94
CA LYS A 17 -9.92 12.64 9.91
C LYS A 17 -10.99 11.79 9.23
N VAL A 18 -11.67 12.33 8.22
CA VAL A 18 -12.65 11.60 7.40
C VAL A 18 -11.98 10.46 6.64
N LEU A 19 -10.87 10.73 5.92
CA LEU A 19 -10.09 9.67 5.24
C LEU A 19 -9.58 8.61 6.24
N ASN A 20 -9.16 9.07 7.41
CA ASN A 20 -8.95 8.38 8.68
C ASN A 20 -10.00 7.28 8.95
N GLY A 21 -11.21 7.74 9.25
CA GLY A 21 -12.35 6.88 9.57
C GLY A 21 -12.77 5.98 8.41
N LEU A 22 -12.49 6.42 7.18
CA LEU A 22 -12.65 5.62 5.98
C LEU A 22 -11.42 4.75 5.69
N GLY A 23 -10.47 4.47 6.59
CA GLY A 23 -9.35 3.56 6.30
C GLY A 23 -8.52 3.91 5.05
N LEU A 24 -8.67 5.13 4.52
CA LEU A 24 -7.95 5.68 3.38
C LEU A 24 -6.71 6.45 3.85
N GLY A 25 -6.48 6.49 5.16
CA GLY A 25 -5.28 7.04 5.76
C GLY A 25 -3.99 6.31 5.38
N TYR A 26 -2.90 6.88 5.87
CA TYR A 26 -1.57 6.34 5.76
C TYR A 26 -0.81 6.55 7.07
N GLU A 27 0.14 5.66 7.34
CA GLU A 27 1.09 5.74 8.43
C GLU A 27 2.39 6.38 7.92
N LYS A 28 3.02 7.19 8.76
CA LYS A 28 4.33 7.78 8.46
C LYS A 28 5.38 6.96 9.18
N ILE A 29 6.23 6.29 8.41
CA ILE A 29 7.32 5.48 8.93
C ILE A 29 8.62 6.19 8.58
N HIS A 30 9.50 6.39 9.56
CA HIS A 30 10.79 7.03 9.29
C HIS A 30 11.70 6.05 8.56
N ALA A 31 12.50 6.53 7.62
CA ALA A 31 13.43 5.74 6.84
C ALA A 31 14.85 6.30 6.96
N CYS A 32 15.84 5.43 6.85
CA CYS A 32 17.22 5.86 6.66
C CYS A 32 17.34 6.71 5.39
N LYS A 33 18.16 7.77 5.42
CA LYS A 33 18.40 8.63 4.25
C LYS A 33 18.91 7.85 3.03
N ASN A 34 19.70 6.81 3.28
CA ASN A 34 20.29 5.91 2.28
C ASN A 34 19.39 4.70 1.96
N ASN A 35 18.13 4.68 2.43
CA ASN A 35 17.16 3.58 2.24
C ASN A 35 17.58 2.21 2.81
N CYS A 36 18.57 2.14 3.70
CA CYS A 36 19.05 0.86 4.21
C CYS A 36 18.02 0.13 5.09
N MET A 37 17.24 0.89 5.87
CA MET A 37 16.22 0.34 6.77
C MET A 37 15.11 1.34 7.06
N LEU A 38 14.01 0.81 7.60
CA LEU A 38 12.93 1.58 8.21
C LEU A 38 13.08 1.56 9.73
N PHE A 39 12.79 2.70 10.36
CA PHE A 39 12.64 2.80 11.82
C PHE A 39 11.21 2.39 12.17
N TYR A 40 10.95 1.08 12.17
CA TYR A 40 9.63 0.48 12.31
C TYR A 40 9.69 -0.73 13.24
N LYS A 41 8.59 -0.99 13.98
CA LYS A 41 8.47 -2.08 14.95
C LYS A 41 9.66 -2.12 15.93
N GLU A 42 10.44 -3.20 15.92
CA GLU A 42 11.62 -3.39 16.77
C GLU A 42 12.70 -2.30 16.64
N HIS A 43 12.66 -1.53 15.55
CA HIS A 43 13.62 -0.46 15.26
C HIS A 43 13.01 0.94 15.41
N GLU A 44 11.79 1.06 15.92
CA GLU A 44 11.08 2.36 16.02
C GLU A 44 11.76 3.34 16.99
N THR A 45 12.42 2.84 18.03
CA THR A 45 13.10 3.65 19.06
C THR A 45 14.54 4.01 18.69
N LEU A 46 15.07 3.45 17.59
CA LEU A 46 16.43 3.76 17.15
C LEU A 46 16.51 5.17 16.57
N ASP A 47 17.62 5.83 16.87
CA ASP A 47 17.95 7.16 16.34
C ASP A 47 19.03 7.10 15.25
N THR A 48 19.65 5.93 15.04
CA THR A 48 20.68 5.69 14.03
C THR A 48 20.38 4.43 13.22
N CYS A 49 20.77 4.45 11.95
CA CYS A 49 20.66 3.31 11.04
C CYS A 49 21.65 2.22 11.45
N LEU A 50 21.19 0.98 11.63
CA LEU A 50 22.03 -0.16 11.99
C LEU A 50 23.03 -0.56 10.90
N ILE A 51 22.81 -0.13 9.66
CA ILE A 51 23.61 -0.56 8.50
C ILE A 51 24.66 0.50 8.12
N CYS A 52 24.26 1.77 8.01
CA CYS A 52 25.16 2.84 7.57
C CYS A 52 25.45 3.89 8.66
N ASN A 53 25.00 3.66 9.89
CA ASN A 53 25.20 4.53 11.07
C ASN A 53 24.67 5.97 10.93
N GLU A 54 23.90 6.25 9.88
CA GLU A 54 23.34 7.58 9.64
C GLU A 54 22.22 7.91 10.62
N SER A 55 22.13 9.18 10.98
CA SER A 55 21.09 9.68 11.88
C SER A 55 19.70 9.60 11.24
N ARG A 56 18.72 9.19 12.05
CA ARG A 56 17.29 9.24 11.72
C ARG A 56 16.80 10.67 11.49
N PHE A 57 17.38 11.64 12.18
CA PHE A 57 16.89 13.02 12.24
C PHE A 57 17.79 14.02 11.52
N LYS A 58 17.21 15.13 11.08
CA LYS A 58 17.95 16.24 10.47
C LYS A 58 18.72 17.02 11.55
N MET A 59 19.85 17.59 11.17
CA MET A 59 20.59 18.53 12.00
C MET A 59 20.22 19.97 11.64
N THR A 60 20.22 20.87 12.62
CA THR A 60 20.09 22.32 12.35
C THR A 60 21.40 22.90 11.83
N SER A 61 21.35 24.13 11.32
CA SER A 61 22.52 24.92 10.93
C SER A 61 23.53 25.14 12.06
N GLN A 62 23.09 24.96 13.31
CA GLN A 62 23.90 25.08 14.53
C GLN A 62 24.38 23.70 15.04
N ASN A 63 24.37 22.68 14.18
CA ASN A 63 24.73 21.29 14.49
C ASN A 63 23.95 20.64 15.64
N ARG A 64 22.71 21.06 15.89
CA ARG A 64 21.83 20.43 16.89
C ARG A 64 20.91 19.41 16.24
N THR A 65 20.76 18.24 16.86
CA THR A 65 19.83 17.21 16.40
C THR A 65 18.39 17.70 16.56
N THR A 66 17.59 17.64 15.50
CA THR A 66 16.15 17.94 15.56
C THR A 66 15.34 16.67 15.85
N LYS A 67 14.03 16.81 16.02
CA LYS A 67 13.08 15.67 15.98
C LYS A 67 12.43 15.49 14.60
N ILE A 68 12.96 16.14 13.57
CA ILE A 68 12.45 16.05 12.20
C ILE A 68 13.19 14.91 11.49
N PRO A 69 12.49 13.87 11.00
CA PRO A 69 13.13 12.76 10.31
C PRO A 69 13.80 13.21 9.00
N GLN A 70 14.91 12.54 8.64
CA GLN A 70 15.58 12.79 7.38
C GLN A 70 14.75 12.32 6.19
N LYS A 71 14.10 11.15 6.30
CA LYS A 71 13.25 10.55 5.28
C LYS A 71 12.02 9.89 5.91
N VAL A 72 10.89 9.96 5.21
CA VAL A 72 9.61 9.38 5.65
C VAL A 72 9.01 8.57 4.50
N MET A 73 8.73 7.30 4.77
CA MET A 73 7.89 6.43 3.95
C MET A 73 6.42 6.60 4.38
N ARG A 74 5.51 6.69 3.41
CA ARG A 74 4.07 6.68 3.67
C ARG A 74 3.55 5.28 3.41
N TYR A 75 3.16 4.58 4.46
CA TYR A 75 2.60 3.23 4.39
C TYR A 75 1.08 3.30 4.36
N LEU A 76 0.45 2.63 3.41
CA LEU A 76 -1.00 2.49 3.35
C LEU A 76 -1.36 1.12 3.95
N PRO A 77 -1.99 1.04 5.13
CA PRO A 77 -2.24 -0.23 5.80
C PRO A 77 -3.08 -1.18 4.94
N LEU A 78 -2.54 -2.38 4.69
CA LEU A 78 -3.18 -3.36 3.80
C LEU A 78 -4.45 -3.95 4.41
N LYS A 79 -4.40 -4.37 5.69
CA LYS A 79 -5.50 -5.05 6.37
C LYS A 79 -6.86 -4.33 6.26
N PRO A 80 -7.00 -3.04 6.63
CA PRO A 80 -8.29 -2.35 6.51
C PRO A 80 -8.76 -2.19 5.06
N ARG A 81 -7.84 -2.08 4.10
CA ARG A 81 -8.16 -1.98 2.68
C ARG A 81 -8.69 -3.31 2.12
N LEU A 82 -8.10 -4.42 2.54
CA LEU A 82 -8.58 -5.75 2.19
C LEU A 82 -9.93 -6.06 2.83
N GLN A 83 -10.13 -5.69 4.11
CA GLN A 83 -11.43 -5.84 4.78
C GLN A 83 -12.52 -5.08 4.02
N ARG A 84 -12.23 -3.86 3.54
CA ARG A 84 -13.16 -3.06 2.74
C ARG A 84 -13.63 -3.75 1.46
N LEU A 85 -12.75 -4.47 0.77
CA LEU A 85 -13.14 -5.19 -0.45
C LEU A 85 -14.25 -6.23 -0.17
N TYR A 86 -14.38 -6.68 1.08
CA TYR A 86 -15.43 -7.58 1.52
C TYR A 86 -16.63 -6.91 2.20
N MET A 87 -16.59 -5.60 2.46
CA MET A 87 -17.70 -4.87 3.09
C MET A 87 -18.88 -4.60 2.14
N SER A 88 -18.66 -4.65 0.83
CA SER A 88 -19.71 -4.56 -0.19
C SER A 88 -20.07 -5.94 -0.71
N THR A 89 -21.36 -6.25 -0.80
CA THR A 89 -21.84 -7.53 -1.37
C THR A 89 -21.40 -7.72 -2.82
N HIS A 90 -21.40 -6.63 -3.60
CA HIS A 90 -20.92 -6.60 -4.98
C HIS A 90 -19.44 -6.94 -5.06
N THR A 91 -18.60 -6.16 -4.38
CA THR A 91 -17.14 -6.36 -4.39
C THR A 91 -16.74 -7.69 -3.77
N ALA A 92 -17.40 -8.15 -2.70
CA ALA A 92 -17.16 -9.46 -2.11
C ALA A 92 -17.49 -10.61 -3.06
N THR A 93 -18.46 -10.43 -3.96
CA THR A 93 -18.76 -11.41 -5.02
C THR A 93 -17.66 -11.42 -6.06
N ASP A 94 -17.20 -10.25 -6.49
CA ASP A 94 -16.07 -10.11 -7.42
C ASP A 94 -14.76 -10.70 -6.83
N MET A 95 -14.49 -10.50 -5.54
CA MET A 95 -13.31 -11.05 -4.86
C MET A 95 -13.28 -12.60 -4.80
N ARG A 96 -14.41 -13.26 -5.07
CA ARG A 96 -14.52 -14.73 -5.15
C ARG A 96 -14.65 -15.22 -6.59
N TRP A 97 -14.64 -14.31 -7.57
CA TRP A 97 -14.88 -14.61 -8.98
C TRP A 97 -13.86 -15.62 -9.53
N HIS A 98 -12.57 -15.41 -9.24
CA HIS A 98 -11.45 -16.22 -9.73
C HIS A 98 -11.62 -17.73 -9.51
N LYS A 99 -12.40 -18.14 -8.49
CA LYS A 99 -12.69 -19.54 -8.18
C LYS A 99 -14.13 -19.95 -8.48
N LYS A 100 -15.12 -19.05 -8.29
CA LYS A 100 -16.54 -19.40 -8.40
C LYS A 100 -17.14 -19.26 -9.80
N LYS A 101 -16.60 -18.35 -10.62
CA LYS A 101 -17.21 -17.92 -11.89
C LYS A 101 -16.22 -17.89 -13.05
N ARG A 102 -14.92 -18.03 -12.78
CA ARG A 102 -13.89 -18.16 -13.81
C ARG A 102 -14.15 -19.43 -14.64
N VAL A 103 -14.03 -19.31 -15.96
CA VAL A 103 -14.06 -20.44 -16.88
C VAL A 103 -12.67 -21.09 -16.89
N ASP A 104 -12.62 -22.40 -16.72
CA ASP A 104 -11.39 -23.18 -16.69
C ASP A 104 -11.36 -24.11 -17.91
N ASP A 105 -10.99 -23.55 -19.06
CA ASP A 105 -10.95 -24.21 -20.37
C ASP A 105 -9.53 -24.23 -20.97
N ASP A 106 -8.52 -24.09 -20.09
CA ASP A 106 -7.09 -24.03 -20.42
C ASP A 106 -6.65 -22.82 -21.28
N VAL A 107 -7.52 -21.82 -21.42
CA VAL A 107 -7.16 -20.55 -22.08
C VAL A 107 -6.78 -19.50 -21.03
N MET A 108 -5.60 -18.90 -21.19
CA MET A 108 -5.08 -17.87 -20.28
C MET A 108 -5.83 -16.54 -20.45
N ARG A 109 -6.69 -16.19 -19.49
CA ARG A 109 -7.47 -14.93 -19.45
C ARG A 109 -7.22 -14.12 -18.19
N HIS A 110 -6.72 -14.77 -17.16
CA HIS A 110 -6.57 -14.23 -15.82
C HIS A 110 -5.30 -14.84 -15.17
N PRO A 111 -4.61 -14.13 -14.26
CA PRO A 111 -3.44 -14.67 -13.56
C PRO A 111 -3.66 -16.05 -12.89
N ALA A 112 -4.91 -16.34 -12.52
CA ALA A 112 -5.31 -17.64 -11.97
C ALA A 112 -5.21 -18.82 -12.95
N ASP A 113 -5.15 -18.56 -14.26
CA ASP A 113 -4.95 -19.59 -15.29
C ASP A 113 -3.45 -19.96 -15.43
N GLY A 114 -2.57 -19.10 -14.92
CA GLY A 114 -1.12 -19.26 -15.02
C GLY A 114 -0.56 -20.33 -14.08
N GLU A 115 0.55 -20.95 -14.51
CA GLU A 115 1.16 -22.06 -13.79
C GLU A 115 1.64 -21.69 -12.37
N ALA A 116 2.13 -20.46 -12.19
CA ALA A 116 2.53 -19.97 -10.86
C ALA A 116 1.37 -19.98 -9.85
N TRP A 117 0.14 -19.68 -10.30
CA TRP A 117 -1.03 -19.75 -9.43
C TRP A 117 -1.43 -21.19 -9.16
N LYS A 118 -1.46 -22.03 -10.20
CA LYS A 118 -1.79 -23.46 -10.07
C LYS A 118 -0.82 -24.17 -9.11
N GLU A 119 0.48 -23.88 -9.21
CA GLU A 119 1.50 -24.41 -8.31
C GLU A 119 1.32 -23.93 -6.87
N PHE A 120 1.00 -22.66 -6.68
CA PHE A 120 0.67 -22.13 -5.36
C PHE A 120 -0.54 -22.87 -4.76
N ASP A 121 -1.58 -23.14 -5.56
CA ASP A 121 -2.78 -23.84 -5.11
C ASP A 121 -2.49 -25.31 -4.76
N ARG A 122 -1.59 -25.98 -5.49
CA ARG A 122 -1.10 -27.33 -5.16
C ARG A 122 -0.27 -27.34 -3.86
N THR A 123 0.53 -26.30 -3.64
CA THR A 123 1.40 -26.18 -2.45
C THR A 123 0.61 -25.86 -1.19
N PHE A 124 -0.44 -25.04 -1.31
CA PHE A 124 -1.24 -24.55 -0.18
C PHE A 124 -2.74 -24.87 -0.37
N PRO A 125 -3.14 -26.15 -0.33
CA PRO A 125 -4.50 -26.57 -0.64
C PRO A 125 -5.54 -25.99 0.34
N GLU A 126 -5.20 -25.86 1.63
CA GLU A 126 -6.10 -25.23 2.62
C GLU A 126 -6.33 -23.75 2.33
N PHE A 127 -5.29 -23.03 1.88
CA PHE A 127 -5.43 -21.65 1.45
C PHE A 127 -6.25 -21.55 0.16
N ALA A 128 -5.96 -22.41 -0.82
CA ALA A 128 -6.66 -22.43 -2.09
C ALA A 128 -8.14 -22.82 -1.93
N ALA A 129 -8.47 -23.63 -0.92
CA ALA A 129 -9.83 -24.10 -0.63
C ALA A 129 -10.81 -22.94 -0.39
N ASP A 130 -10.41 -21.91 0.37
CA ASP A 130 -11.26 -20.75 0.65
C ASP A 130 -11.15 -19.66 -0.44
N PRO A 131 -12.20 -19.42 -1.26
CA PRO A 131 -12.19 -18.37 -2.28
C PRO A 131 -12.09 -16.94 -1.72
N ARG A 132 -12.20 -16.75 -0.40
CA ARG A 132 -12.03 -15.45 0.27
C ARG A 132 -10.57 -15.10 0.51
N ASN A 133 -9.67 -16.08 0.41
CA ASN A 133 -8.25 -15.82 0.56
C ASN A 133 -7.75 -14.93 -0.59
N VAL A 134 -7.07 -13.85 -0.20
CA VAL A 134 -6.66 -12.80 -1.14
C VAL A 134 -5.27 -13.11 -1.67
N ARG A 135 -5.14 -13.10 -3.00
CA ARG A 135 -3.87 -13.17 -3.72
C ARG A 135 -3.54 -11.78 -4.25
N LEU A 136 -2.31 -11.36 -4.00
CA LEU A 136 -1.84 -10.01 -4.25
C LEU A 136 -0.77 -10.02 -5.34
N GLY A 137 -0.99 -9.21 -6.37
CA GLY A 137 0.06 -8.78 -7.27
C GLY A 137 0.85 -7.65 -6.63
N LEU A 138 2.17 -7.71 -6.76
CA LEU A 138 3.10 -6.69 -6.32
C LEU A 138 3.83 -6.16 -7.55
N ALA A 139 3.79 -4.84 -7.74
CA ALA A 139 4.58 -4.18 -8.77
C ALA A 139 5.48 -3.12 -8.12
N THR A 140 6.76 -3.16 -8.49
CA THR A 140 7.76 -2.16 -8.11
C THR A 140 8.32 -1.58 -9.39
N GLU A 141 7.88 -0.38 -9.77
CA GLU A 141 8.38 0.29 -10.97
C GLU A 141 8.42 1.81 -10.73
N GLY A 142 9.35 2.48 -11.39
CA GLY A 142 9.63 3.91 -11.24
C GLY A 142 8.52 4.79 -11.81
N PHE A 143 7.38 4.87 -11.14
CA PHE A 143 6.30 5.76 -11.56
C PHE A 143 6.73 7.23 -11.37
N ASN A 144 6.94 7.92 -12.49
CA ASN A 144 7.18 9.37 -12.57
C ASN A 144 6.02 10.08 -13.29
N PRO A 145 4.97 10.54 -12.58
CA PRO A 145 3.83 11.21 -13.21
C PRO A 145 4.07 12.69 -13.54
N TYR A 146 5.25 13.26 -13.22
CA TYR A 146 5.59 14.67 -13.45
C TYR A 146 6.99 14.83 -14.03
N GLY A 147 7.27 14.11 -15.12
CA GLY A 147 8.50 14.28 -15.89
C GLY A 147 8.90 15.77 -15.96
N VAL A 148 10.08 16.08 -15.41
CA VAL A 148 10.80 17.35 -15.58
C VAL A 148 10.38 18.55 -14.70
N LEU A 149 9.33 18.49 -13.87
CA LEU A 149 9.00 19.60 -12.96
C LEU A 149 9.55 19.41 -11.54
N ASN A 150 10.88 19.52 -11.41
CA ASN A 150 11.64 19.92 -10.22
C ASN A 150 11.09 19.47 -8.83
N GLN A 151 10.79 18.18 -8.68
CA GLN A 151 10.43 17.62 -7.38
C GLN A 151 11.67 17.02 -6.70
N HIS A 152 12.10 17.60 -5.58
CA HIS A 152 13.22 17.13 -4.74
C HIS A 152 12.95 15.77 -4.03
N HIS A 153 11.94 15.00 -4.45
CA HIS A 153 11.51 13.77 -3.80
C HIS A 153 11.37 12.64 -4.82
N SER A 154 12.31 11.70 -4.78
CA SER A 154 12.17 10.42 -5.46
C SER A 154 11.12 9.58 -4.74
N THR A 155 9.99 9.34 -5.41
CA THR A 155 8.98 8.38 -4.93
C THR A 155 9.20 7.08 -5.68
N TRP A 156 9.51 6.01 -4.96
CA TRP A 156 9.55 4.65 -5.48
C TRP A 156 8.27 3.95 -5.01
N PRO A 157 7.16 4.03 -5.75
CA PRO A 157 5.92 3.42 -5.30
C PRO A 157 6.00 1.91 -5.40
N ILE A 158 5.44 1.26 -4.38
CA ILE A 158 5.13 -0.15 -4.39
C ILE A 158 3.62 -0.23 -4.56
N PHE A 159 3.15 -0.85 -5.65
CA PHE A 159 1.74 -1.05 -5.91
C PHE A 159 1.36 -2.48 -5.55
N VAL A 160 0.22 -2.60 -4.86
CA VAL A 160 -0.37 -3.87 -4.46
C VAL A 160 -1.79 -3.91 -5.00
N PHE A 161 -2.13 -4.99 -5.71
CA PHE A 161 -3.45 -5.14 -6.33
C PHE A 161 -4.00 -6.57 -6.11
N PRO A 162 -5.31 -6.71 -5.85
CA PRO A 162 -5.91 -8.03 -5.62
C PRO A 162 -6.16 -8.74 -6.94
N TYR A 163 -5.44 -9.84 -7.20
CA TYR A 163 -5.71 -10.71 -8.35
C TYR A 163 -6.99 -11.54 -8.20
N ASN A 164 -7.75 -11.35 -7.13
CA ASN A 164 -9.01 -12.06 -6.93
C ASN A 164 -10.13 -11.56 -7.86
N LEU A 165 -10.01 -10.32 -8.33
CA LEU A 165 -11.02 -9.60 -9.07
C LEU A 165 -11.11 -10.08 -10.53
N PRO A 166 -12.28 -9.99 -11.17
CA PRO A 166 -12.40 -10.26 -12.59
C PRO A 166 -11.63 -9.25 -13.44
N PRO A 167 -11.27 -9.59 -14.69
CA PRO A 167 -10.41 -8.77 -15.55
C PRO A 167 -10.99 -7.41 -15.98
N TRP A 168 -12.28 -7.15 -15.74
CA TRP A 168 -12.95 -5.87 -16.06
C TRP A 168 -12.99 -4.89 -14.87
N LYS A 169 -12.17 -5.09 -13.85
CA LYS A 169 -12.13 -4.28 -12.62
C LYS A 169 -10.84 -3.49 -12.47
#